data_AF-A0A8X6T262-F1
#
_entry.id   AF-A0A8X6T262-F1
#
_cell.length_a   1.000
_cell.length_b   1.000
_cell.length_c   1.000
_cell.angle_alpha   90.00
_cell.angle_beta   90.00
_cell.angle_gamma   90.00
#
_symmetry.space_group_name_H-M   'P 1'
#
loop_
_entity.id
_entity.type
_entity.pdbx_description
1 polymer ?
#
loop_
_entity_poly.entity_id
_entity_poly.type
_entity_poly.pdbx_seq_one_letter_code
_entity_poly.pdbx_strand_id
1 'polypeptide(L)'
;MDILDTGRAGSGIFSNTPGNDVKISIRNPDHCSVFRSELIVISGAHDHVLNSYKDSIWILTDSRSSIQYLKNWPKIMDSTYLDILSKLVRLDQRKQVPA
;
A
#
# COMPACT_ATOMS: atom_id res chain seq x y z
N MET A 1 21.49 -30.11 -3.38
CA MET A 1 21.25 -29.19 -2.24
C MET A 1 20.48 -28.02 -2.82
N ASP A 2 19.16 -28.16 -2.93
CA ASP A 2 18.30 -27.16 -3.57
C ASP A 2 18.02 -26.05 -2.58
N ILE A 3 18.76 -24.95 -2.67
CA ILE A 3 18.30 -23.69 -2.09
C ILE A 3 17.16 -23.25 -3.01
N LEU A 4 15.94 -23.70 -2.72
CA LEU A 4 14.75 -23.13 -3.32
C LEU A 4 14.75 -21.65 -2.92
N ASP A 5 15.12 -20.79 -3.85
CA ASP A 5 14.81 -19.36 -3.77
C ASP A 5 13.28 -19.27 -3.73
N THR A 6 12.74 -19.22 -2.52
CA THR A 6 11.30 -19.20 -2.26
C THR A 6 10.68 -17.85 -2.64
N GLY A 7 11.42 -16.97 -3.33
CA GLY A 7 10.92 -15.69 -3.80
C GLY A 7 10.44 -14.81 -2.65
N ARG A 8 11.16 -14.85 -1.52
CA ARG A 8 10.75 -14.18 -0.28
C ARG A 8 10.95 -12.68 -0.41
N ALA A 9 9.89 -11.96 -0.75
CA ALA A 9 9.87 -10.49 -0.74
C ALA A 9 9.26 -9.93 0.57
N GLY A 10 9.70 -8.74 0.95
CA GLY A 10 9.14 -7.97 2.05
C GLY A 10 8.90 -6.53 1.62
N SER A 11 7.88 -5.93 2.21
CA SER A 11 7.46 -4.55 1.97
C SER A 11 7.66 -3.74 3.24
N GLY A 12 8.11 -2.49 3.11
CA GLY A 12 8.38 -1.59 4.22
C GLY A 12 7.65 -0.27 4.08
N ILE A 13 7.12 0.24 5.19
CA ILE A 13 6.48 1.55 5.27
C ILE A 13 7.23 2.37 6.30
N PHE A 14 7.57 3.60 5.94
CA PHE A 14 8.07 4.60 6.86
C PHE A 14 7.09 5.78 6.90
N SER A 15 6.51 6.03 8.07
CA SER A 15 5.67 7.19 8.32
C SER A 15 6.41 8.15 9.23
N ASN A 16 6.78 9.31 8.69
CA ASN A 16 7.30 10.43 9.47
C ASN A 16 6.12 11.26 9.96
N THR A 17 5.80 11.16 11.24
CA THR A 17 4.84 12.04 11.91
C THR A 17 5.57 12.73 13.06
N PRO A 18 5.45 14.06 13.24
CA PRO A 18 6.17 14.77 14.30
C PRO A 18 5.97 14.11 15.67
N GLY A 19 7.05 13.61 16.26
CA GLY A 19 7.05 12.95 17.56
C GLY A 19 6.62 11.48 17.58
N ASN A 20 6.28 10.87 16.43
CA ASN A 20 5.91 9.46 16.33
C ASN A 20 6.30 8.87 14.96
N ASP A 21 7.57 8.54 14.81
CA ASP A 21 8.05 7.81 13.63
C ASP A 21 7.60 6.35 13.70
N VAL A 22 6.88 5.91 12.67
CA VAL A 22 6.37 4.54 12.60
C VAL A 22 7.01 3.82 11.43
N LYS A 23 7.62 2.67 11.72
CA LYS A 23 8.15 1.74 10.70
C LYS A 23 7.35 0.45 10.74
N ILE A 24 6.74 0.09 9.62
CA ILE A 24 5.95 -1.14 9.48
C ILE A 24 6.63 -2.03 8.45
N SER A 25 6.79 -3.30 8.79
CA SER A 25 7.28 -4.34 7.88
C SER A 25 6.14 -5.30 7.57
N ILE A 26 5.88 -5.52 6.28
CA ILE A 26 4.82 -6.38 5.79
C ILE A 26 5.46 -7.55 5.05
N ARG A 27 5.07 -8.78 5.41
CA ARG A 27 5.49 -9.97 4.68
C ARG A 27 4.65 -10.10 3.41
N ASN A 28 5.32 -10.14 2.27
CA ASN A 28 4.63 -10.34 0.99
C ASN A 28 4.39 -11.85 0.74
N PRO A 29 3.40 -12.19 -0.08
CA PRO A 29 3.26 -13.55 -0.61
C PRO A 29 4.56 -14.01 -1.28
N ASP A 30 4.77 -15.32 -1.32
CA ASP A 30 5.89 -15.88 -2.08
C ASP A 30 5.73 -15.55 -3.57
N HIS A 31 6.86 -15.28 -4.23
CA HIS A 31 6.92 -14.83 -5.63
C HIS A 31 6.18 -13.51 -5.91
N CYS A 32 6.12 -12.61 -4.91
CA CYS A 32 5.56 -11.29 -5.09
C CYS A 32 6.49 -10.40 -5.92
N SER A 33 5.96 -9.83 -7.01
CA SER A 33 6.70 -8.86 -7.82
C SER A 33 6.96 -7.56 -7.04
N VAL A 34 7.99 -6.81 -7.43
CA VAL A 34 8.27 -5.47 -6.87
C VAL A 34 7.03 -4.59 -6.96
N PHE A 35 6.34 -4.62 -8.11
CA PHE A 35 5.11 -3.87 -8.32
C PHE A 35 3.99 -4.26 -7.33
N ARG A 36 3.74 -5.56 -7.11
CA ARG A 36 2.75 -6.00 -6.11
C ARG A 36 3.17 -5.66 -4.68
N SER A 37 4.47 -5.67 -4.39
CA SER A 37 5.02 -5.30 -3.08
C SER A 37 4.69 -3.85 -2.71
N GLU A 38 4.78 -2.93 -3.67
CA GLU A 38 4.38 -1.53 -3.51
C GLU A 38 2.87 -1.37 -3.27
N LEU A 39 2.04 -2.14 -3.98
CA LEU A 39 0.59 -2.13 -3.76
C LEU A 39 0.20 -2.67 -2.38
N ILE A 40 0.91 -3.70 -1.90
CA ILE A 40 0.77 -4.23 -0.54
C ILE A 40 1.14 -3.18 0.50
N VAL A 41 2.18 -2.36 0.25
CA VAL A 41 2.51 -1.21 1.12
C VAL A 41 1.34 -0.24 1.20
N ILE A 42 0.74 0.14 0.08
CA ILE A 42 -0.41 1.06 0.08
C ILE A 42 -1.58 0.48 0.88
N SER A 43 -1.87 -0.81 0.68
CA SER A 43 -2.92 -1.49 1.43
C SER A 43 -2.59 -1.65 2.92
N GLY A 44 -1.34 -1.90 3.31
CA GLY A 44 -0.97 -2.09 4.72
C GLY A 44 -0.79 -0.76 5.46
N ALA A 45 -0.41 0.30 4.74
CA ALA A 45 -0.42 1.67 5.25
C ALA A 45 -1.83 2.06 5.72
N HIS A 46 -2.85 1.59 4.99
CA HIS A 46 -4.23 1.80 5.37
C HIS A 46 -4.55 1.27 6.77
N ASP A 47 -4.09 0.06 7.08
CA ASP A 47 -4.44 -0.58 8.34
C ASP A 47 -3.70 0.02 9.56
N HIS A 48 -2.56 0.69 9.33
CA HIS A 48 -1.68 1.15 10.41
C HIS A 48 -1.52 2.68 10.51
N VAL A 49 -1.41 3.38 9.38
CA VAL A 49 -1.11 4.82 9.33
C VAL A 49 -2.40 5.64 9.21
N LEU A 50 -3.43 5.11 8.55
CA LEU A 50 -4.65 5.87 8.23
C LEU A 50 -5.71 5.92 9.33
N ASN A 51 -5.42 5.34 10.50
CA ASN A 51 -6.16 5.66 11.73
C ASN A 51 -5.86 7.08 12.25
N SER A 52 -4.83 7.75 11.71
CA SER A 52 -4.61 9.17 11.95
C SER A 52 -5.46 9.98 10.97
N TYR A 53 -6.36 10.82 11.49
CA TYR A 53 -7.28 11.71 10.76
C TYR A 53 -6.52 12.73 9.87
N LYS A 54 -5.89 12.27 8.80
CA LYS A 54 -5.23 13.13 7.82
C LYS A 54 -6.08 13.24 6.56
N ASP A 55 -6.34 14.47 6.14
CA ASP A 55 -7.20 14.77 4.99
C ASP A 55 -6.59 14.28 3.66
N SER A 56 -5.27 14.17 3.60
CA SER A 56 -4.53 13.72 2.42
C SER A 56 -3.43 12.71 2.77
N ILE A 57 -3.20 11.75 1.88
CA ILE A 57 -2.14 10.75 1.99
C ILE A 57 -1.19 10.94 0.82
N TRP A 58 0.11 11.12 1.11
CA TRP A 58 1.15 11.22 0.11
C TRP A 58 1.96 9.93 0.10
N ILE A 59 2.04 9.27 -1.05
CA ILE A 59 2.82 8.04 -1.24
C ILE A 59 4.04 8.39 -2.09
N LEU A 60 5.23 8.17 -1.54
CA LEU A 60 6.49 8.27 -2.27
C LEU A 60 6.98 6.86 -2.59
N THR A 61 7.19 6.56 -3.87
CA THR A 61 7.69 5.27 -4.36
C THR A 61 8.74 5.51 -5.43
N ASP A 62 9.79 4.70 -5.43
CA ASP A 62 10.83 4.68 -6.48
C ASP A 62 10.46 3.77 -7.66
N SER A 63 9.36 3.01 -7.54
CA SER A 63 8.88 2.09 -8.55
C SER A 63 8.19 2.82 -9.71
N ARG A 64 8.91 2.97 -10.83
CA ARG A 64 8.37 3.55 -12.08
C ARG A 64 7.18 2.76 -12.62
N SER A 65 7.18 1.44 -12.49
CA SER A 65 6.06 0.59 -12.92
C SER A 65 4.82 0.83 -12.07
N SER A 66 4.98 1.07 -10.76
CA SER A 66 3.88 1.47 -9.87
C SER A 66 3.25 2.78 -10.30
N ILE A 67 4.07 3.79 -10.59
CA ILE A 67 3.58 5.09 -11.09
C ILE A 67 2.83 4.92 -12.41
N GLN A 68 3.38 4.15 -13.36
CA GLN A 68 2.73 3.95 -14.66
C GLN A 68 1.41 3.18 -14.54
N TYR A 69 1.35 2.17 -13.67
CA TYR A 69 0.12 1.45 -13.38
C TYR A 69 -0.92 2.38 -12.77
N LEU A 70 -0.58 3.14 -11.73
CA LEU A 70 -1.48 4.08 -11.07
C LEU A 70 -1.99 5.19 -12.01
N LYS A 71 -1.18 5.61 -13.00
CA LYS A 71 -1.62 6.55 -14.05
C LYS A 71 -2.62 5.94 -15.02
N ASN A 72 -2.49 4.66 -15.34
CA ASN A 72 -3.37 3.94 -16.27
C ASN A 72 -4.52 3.20 -15.56
N TRP A 73 -4.58 3.33 -14.24
CA TRP A 73 -5.47 2.62 -13.32
C TRP A 73 -6.93 2.53 -13.76
N PRO A 74 -7.60 3.59 -14.26
CA PRO A 74 -8.98 3.49 -14.73
C PRO A 74 -9.19 2.52 -15.90
N LYS A 75 -8.13 2.20 -16.66
CA LYS A 75 -8.18 1.30 -17.83
C LYS A 75 -7.90 -0.16 -17.48
N ILE A 76 -7.26 -0.43 -16.34
CA ILE A 76 -6.79 -1.78 -15.99
C ILE A 76 -7.90 -2.57 -15.29
N MET A 77 -8.68 -1.92 -14.42
CA MET A 77 -9.86 -2.49 -13.73
C MET A 77 -9.67 -3.90 -13.13
N ASP A 78 -8.46 -4.26 -12.69
CA ASP A 78 -8.19 -5.60 -12.17
C ASP A 78 -8.66 -5.78 -10.71
N SER A 79 -8.59 -7.02 -10.19
CA SER A 79 -9.02 -7.33 -8.82
C SER A 79 -8.19 -6.65 -7.74
N THR A 80 -6.91 -6.38 -8.01
CA THR A 80 -6.02 -5.69 -7.05
C THR A 80 -6.38 -4.22 -6.96
N TYR A 81 -6.66 -3.60 -8.10
CA TYR A 81 -7.24 -2.28 -8.20
C TYR A 81 -8.52 -2.16 -7.39
N LEU A 82 -9.49 -3.07 -7.60
CA LEU A 82 -10.78 -3.03 -6.92
C LEU A 82 -10.62 -3.14 -5.40
N ASP A 83 -9.72 -4.00 -4.91
CA ASP A 83 -9.44 -4.12 -3.47
C ASP A 83 -8.90 -2.83 -2.88
N ILE A 84 -7.87 -2.23 -3.50
CA ILE A 84 -7.26 -0.98 -3.03
C ILE A 84 -8.26 0.17 -3.12
N LEU A 85 -9.02 0.29 -4.21
CA LEU A 85 -10.06 1.31 -4.34
C LEU A 85 -11.12 1.17 -3.26
N SER A 86 -11.59 -0.06 -2.99
CA SER A 86 -12.59 -0.30 -1.96
C SER A 86 -12.12 0.13 -0.58
N LYS A 87 -10.82 -0.09 -0.26
CA LYS A 87 -10.19 0.38 0.98
C LYS A 87 -10.11 1.90 1.01
N LEU A 88 -9.68 2.55 -0.07
CA LEU A 88 -9.60 4.01 -0.15
C LEU A 88 -10.98 4.68 -0.04
N VAL A 89 -12.02 4.14 -0.68
CA VAL A 89 -13.40 4.65 -0.57
C VAL A 89 -13.94 4.50 0.85
N ARG A 90 -13.66 3.38 1.52
CA ARG A 90 -14.03 3.18 2.94
C ARG A 90 -13.40 4.21 3.86
N LEU A 91 -12.16 4.66 3.58
CA LEU A 91 -11.55 5.76 4.34
C LEU A 91 -12.30 7.06 4.17
N ASP A 92 -12.63 7.42 2.92
CA ASP A 92 -13.32 8.67 2.63
C ASP A 92 -14.68 8.73 3.35
N GLN A 93 -15.40 7.61 3.35
CA GLN A 93 -16.67 7.48 4.07
C GLN A 93 -16.50 7.62 5.59
N ARG A 94 -15.43 7.07 6.19
CA ARG A 94 -15.16 7.21 7.63
C ARG A 94 -14.91 8.66 8.05
N LYS A 95 -14.39 9.52 7.17
CA LYS A 95 -14.24 10.96 7.43
C LYS A 95 -15.57 11.70 7.51
N GLN A 96 -16.63 11.15 6.92
CA GLN A 96 -17.94 11.80 6.81
C GLN A 96 -18.92 11.45 7.95
N VAL A 97 -18.54 10.54 8.86
CA VAL A 97 -19.36 10.20 10.04
C VAL A 97 -18.98 11.17 11.18
N PRO A 98 -19.90 12.03 11.66
CA PRO A 98 -19.64 12.87 12.82
C PRO A 98 -19.46 11.98 14.06
N ALA A 99 -18.53 12.36 14.95
CA ALA A 99 -18.36 11.77 16.27
C ALA A 99 -19.61 11.94 17.15
#